data_AF-A0A6J1DMI2-F1
#
_entry.id   AF-A0A6J1DMI2-F1
#
_cell.length_a   1.000
_cell.length_b   1.000
_cell.length_c   1.000
_cell.angle_alpha   90.00
_cell.angle_beta   90.00
_cell.angle_gamma   90.00
#
_symmetry.space_group_name_H-M   'P 1'
#
loop_
_entity.id
_entity.type
_entity.pdbx_description
1 polymer ?
#
loop_
_entity_poly.entity_id
_entity_poly.type
_entity_poly.pdbx_seq_one_letter_code
_entity_poly.pdbx_strand_id
1 'polypeptide(L)'
;MLPASLYDSVVVEFENRVGRVLNRASQIEENTGLRPCYYYENSIDVPRFVLHFVGEKSSVVLPRKNYFYEFLDGGDGVGMKRRVGCLMLMNGGDEAELAGGPGATLGNYQQQGFEVVYDLEKNRVGFARRQCSTLWDSLNRS
;
A
#
# COMPACT_ATOMS: atom_id res chain seq x y z
N MET A 1 7.82 2.16 1.68
CA MET A 1 8.72 3.26 1.27
C MET A 1 9.62 2.75 0.17
N LEU A 2 9.74 3.47 -0.93
CA LEU A 2 10.50 3.08 -2.12
C LEU A 2 11.55 4.17 -2.43
N PRO A 3 12.73 3.82 -2.95
CA PRO A 3 13.66 4.82 -3.49
C PRO A 3 12.99 5.69 -4.54
N ALA A 4 13.43 6.94 -4.69
CA ALA A 4 12.76 7.95 -5.51
C ALA A 4 12.43 7.47 -6.94
N SER A 5 13.40 6.89 -7.65
CA SER A 5 13.22 6.43 -9.04
C SER A 5 12.10 5.37 -9.17
N LEU A 6 12.06 4.41 -8.24
CA LEU A 6 11.08 3.33 -8.21
C LEU A 6 9.72 3.85 -7.75
N TYR A 7 9.71 4.73 -6.74
CA TYR A 7 8.51 5.40 -6.28
C TYR A 7 7.82 6.15 -7.43
N ASP A 8 8.57 6.99 -8.14
CA ASP A 8 8.05 7.81 -9.24
C ASP A 8 7.54 6.93 -10.39
N SER A 9 8.27 5.87 -10.73
CA SER A 9 7.83 4.90 -11.75
C SER A 9 6.49 4.25 -11.42
N VAL A 10 6.31 3.84 -10.16
CA VAL A 10 5.05 3.22 -9.69
C VAL A 10 3.92 4.25 -9.65
N VAL A 11 4.20 5.48 -9.20
CA VAL A 11 3.21 6.58 -9.18
C VAL A 11 2.74 6.88 -10.59
N VAL A 12 3.64 7.06 -11.56
CA VAL A 12 3.28 7.34 -12.96
C VAL A 12 2.39 6.23 -13.54
N GLU A 13 2.72 4.97 -13.30
CA GLU A 13 1.90 3.85 -13.78
C GLU A 13 0.53 3.81 -13.09
N PHE A 14 0.47 4.12 -11.80
CA PHE A 14 -0.79 4.20 -11.08
C PHE A 14 -1.68 5.33 -11.61
N GLU A 15 -1.11 6.52 -11.83
CA GLU A 15 -1.81 7.67 -12.42
C GLU A 15 -2.32 7.34 -13.84
N ASN A 16 -1.52 6.64 -14.64
CA ASN A 16 -1.93 6.21 -15.99
C ASN A 16 -3.14 5.28 -15.99
N ARG A 17 -3.23 4.37 -15.00
CA ARG A 17 -4.34 3.40 -14.90
C ARG A 17 -5.57 3.96 -14.20
N VAL A 18 -5.39 4.82 -13.21
CA VAL A 18 -6.45 5.26 -12.29
C VAL A 18 -6.82 6.73 -12.50
N GLY A 19 -5.83 7.60 -12.69
CA GLY A 19 -6.00 9.05 -12.68
C GLY A 19 -6.66 9.64 -13.91
N ARG A 20 -6.72 8.92 -15.04
CA ARG A 20 -7.33 9.42 -16.28
C ARG A 20 -8.83 9.69 -16.17
N VAL A 21 -9.50 9.04 -15.22
CA VAL A 21 -10.97 9.09 -15.10
C VAL A 21 -11.45 9.76 -13.81
N LEU A 22 -10.55 10.12 -12.90
CA LEU A 22 -10.89 10.62 -11.57
C LEU A 22 -10.27 11.99 -11.28
N ASN A 23 -10.95 12.75 -10.44
CA ASN A 23 -10.46 14.04 -9.97
C ASN A 23 -9.41 13.84 -8.88
N ARG A 24 -8.21 14.43 -9.07
CA ARG A 24 -7.13 14.40 -8.09
C ARG A 24 -7.53 15.16 -6.82
N ALA A 25 -7.23 14.58 -5.66
CA ALA A 25 -7.55 15.13 -4.35
C ALA A 25 -6.34 15.84 -3.73
N SER A 26 -5.82 16.88 -4.38
CA SER A 26 -4.55 17.53 -4.01
C SER A 26 -4.48 18.01 -2.56
N GLN A 27 -5.58 18.55 -2.03
CA GLN A 27 -5.62 18.99 -0.63
C GLN A 27 -5.41 17.82 0.36
N ILE A 28 -5.91 16.63 0.00
CA ILE A 28 -5.68 15.42 0.80
C ILE A 28 -4.22 14.98 0.70
N GLU A 29 -3.62 15.09 -0.48
CA GLU A 29 -2.20 14.76 -0.66
C GLU A 29 -1.31 15.64 0.23
N GLU A 30 -1.60 16.95 0.28
CA GLU A 30 -0.90 17.90 1.16
C GLU A 30 -1.08 17.56 2.64
N ASN A 31 -2.30 17.22 3.07
CA ASN A 31 -2.61 16.97 4.47
C ASN A 31 -2.08 15.63 4.99
N THR A 32 -2.02 14.61 4.13
CA THR A 32 -1.67 13.23 4.51
C THR A 32 -0.24 12.84 4.14
N GLY A 33 0.37 13.54 3.18
CA GLY A 33 1.63 13.13 2.55
C GLY A 33 1.49 11.93 1.61
N LEU A 34 0.30 11.36 1.44
CA LEU A 34 0.04 10.27 0.50
C LEU A 34 -0.24 10.84 -0.89
N ARG A 35 0.32 10.23 -1.94
CA ARG A 35 0.01 10.58 -3.32
C ARG A 35 0.28 9.39 -4.27
N PRO A 36 -0.49 9.28 -5.37
CA PRO A 36 -1.64 10.12 -5.72
C PRO A 36 -2.90 9.74 -4.90
N CYS A 37 -3.77 10.72 -4.69
CA CYS A 37 -5.09 10.56 -4.09
C CYS A 37 -6.18 11.03 -5.07
N TYR A 38 -7.32 10.33 -5.07
CA TYR A 38 -8.45 10.63 -5.95
C TYR A 38 -9.77 10.66 -5.21
N TYR A 39 -10.65 11.58 -5.62
CA TYR A 39 -12.07 11.52 -5.28
C TYR A 39 -12.78 10.53 -6.20
N TYR A 40 -13.71 9.75 -5.64
CA TYR A 40 -14.57 8.86 -6.40
C TYR A 40 -15.98 8.78 -5.79
N GLU A 41 -16.99 8.40 -6.58
CA GLU A 41 -18.38 8.35 -6.13
C GLU A 41 -18.77 6.96 -5.61
N ASN A 42 -18.82 5.98 -6.52
CA ASN A 42 -19.31 4.63 -6.21
C ASN A 42 -18.16 3.64 -6.01
N SER A 43 -17.32 3.50 -7.03
CA SER A 43 -16.23 2.54 -7.06
C SER A 43 -15.04 3.11 -7.81
N ILE A 44 -13.86 2.62 -7.44
CA ILE A 44 -12.60 2.90 -8.13
C ILE A 44 -11.93 1.58 -8.47
N ASP A 45 -11.59 1.40 -9.74
CA ASP A 45 -10.79 0.26 -10.19
C ASP A 45 -9.32 0.52 -9.85
N VAL A 46 -8.76 -0.31 -8.98
CA VAL A 46 -7.41 -0.15 -8.45
C VAL A 46 -6.56 -1.29 -8.97
N PRO A 47 -5.44 -1.01 -9.67
CA PRO A 47 -4.63 -2.04 -10.30
C PRO A 47 -4.01 -2.95 -9.25
N ARG A 48 -3.95 -4.25 -9.57
CA ARG A 48 -3.32 -5.25 -8.72
C ARG A 48 -1.85 -4.91 -8.49
N PHE A 49 -1.44 -4.88 -7.22
CA PHE A 49 -0.06 -4.72 -6.83
C PHE A 49 0.59 -6.08 -6.54
N VAL A 50 1.69 -6.39 -7.23
CA VAL A 50 2.42 -7.67 -7.09
C VAL A 50 3.89 -7.38 -6.82
N LEU A 51 4.41 -7.97 -5.74
CA LEU A 51 5.83 -7.98 -5.42
C LEU A 51 6.46 -9.23 -6.00
N HIS A 52 7.44 -9.07 -6.88
CA HIS A 52 8.20 -10.18 -7.46
C HIS A 52 9.54 -10.30 -6.73
N PHE A 53 9.68 -11.33 -5.89
CA PHE A 53 10.93 -11.64 -5.20
C PHE A 53 11.76 -12.62 -6.04
N VAL A 54 13.05 -12.70 -5.70
CA VAL A 54 13.96 -13.70 -6.28
C VAL A 54 13.50 -15.13 -5.92
N GLY A 55 13.68 -16.06 -6.86
CA GLY A 55 13.32 -17.47 -6.71
C GLY A 55 12.08 -17.90 -7.50
N GLU A 56 11.88 -19.21 -7.63
CA GLU A 56 10.74 -19.77 -8.36
C GLU A 56 9.43 -19.56 -7.62
N LYS A 57 8.41 -19.03 -8.31
CA LYS A 57 7.07 -18.77 -7.76
C LYS A 57 7.05 -17.83 -6.54
N SER A 58 8.08 -17.01 -6.37
CA SER A 58 8.23 -16.05 -5.26
C SER A 58 7.50 -14.73 -5.50
N SER A 59 6.23 -14.77 -5.93
CA SER A 59 5.42 -13.56 -6.16
C SER A 59 4.36 -13.39 -5.07
N VAL A 60 4.27 -12.20 -4.49
CA VAL A 60 3.30 -11.87 -3.45
C VAL A 60 2.31 -10.85 -4.00
N VAL A 61 1.05 -11.27 -4.14
CA VAL A 61 -0.04 -10.37 -4.53
C VAL A 61 -0.57 -9.66 -3.29
N LEU A 62 -0.36 -8.35 -3.20
CA LEU A 62 -0.88 -7.55 -2.09
C LEU A 62 -2.40 -7.40 -2.21
N PRO A 63 -3.17 -7.68 -1.15
CA PRO A 63 -4.55 -7.22 -1.04
C PRO A 63 -4.63 -5.69 -1.17
N ARG A 64 -5.73 -5.19 -1.76
CA ARG A 64 -5.98 -3.76 -2.00
C ARG A 64 -5.73 -2.89 -0.75
N LYS A 65 -6.27 -3.31 0.40
CA LYS A 65 -6.10 -2.62 1.68
C LYS A 65 -4.65 -2.47 2.16
N ASN A 66 -3.71 -3.21 1.59
CA ASN A 66 -2.29 -3.16 1.96
C ASN A 66 -1.51 -2.09 1.19
N TYR A 67 -2.09 -1.51 0.14
CA TYR A 67 -1.43 -0.46 -0.67
C TYR A 67 -2.37 0.67 -1.10
N PHE A 68 -3.66 0.61 -0.78
CA PHE A 68 -4.64 1.63 -1.13
C PHE A 68 -5.51 1.97 0.09
N TYR A 69 -5.44 3.22 0.54
CA TYR A 69 -6.13 3.72 1.72
C TYR A 69 -7.42 4.44 1.31
N GLU A 70 -8.56 4.00 1.82
CA GLU A 70 -9.88 4.50 1.44
C GLU A 70 -10.60 5.06 2.66
N PHE A 71 -11.13 6.28 2.55
CA PHE A 71 -11.83 6.95 3.64
C PHE A 71 -12.82 8.00 3.11
N LEU A 72 -13.60 8.60 4.02
CA LEU A 72 -14.51 9.71 3.72
C LEU A 72 -13.88 11.03 4.16
N ASP A 73 -13.70 11.94 3.21
CA ASP A 73 -13.34 13.33 3.46
C ASP A 73 -14.59 14.17 3.82
N GLY A 74 -14.42 15.26 4.57
CA GLY A 74 -15.52 16.15 5.00
C GLY A 74 -16.33 15.65 6.21
N GLY A 75 -15.68 14.98 7.17
CA GLY A 75 -16.30 14.47 8.39
C GLY A 75 -16.66 15.52 9.46
N ASP A 76 -16.24 16.77 9.26
CA ASP A 76 -16.39 17.91 10.18
C ASP A 76 -17.77 18.61 10.10
N GLY A 77 -18.64 18.19 9.17
CA GLY A 77 -20.01 18.67 9.06
C GLY A 77 -20.18 19.99 8.31
N VAL A 78 -19.10 20.56 7.76
CA VAL A 78 -19.12 21.86 7.05
C VAL A 78 -19.14 21.67 5.52
N GLY A 79 -18.90 20.46 5.02
CA GLY A 79 -18.87 20.15 3.57
C GLY A 79 -19.59 18.85 3.17
N MET A 80 -19.75 18.66 1.85
CA MET A 80 -20.22 17.39 1.31
C MET A 80 -19.18 16.29 1.52
N LYS A 81 -19.61 15.15 2.08
CA LYS A 81 -18.75 13.98 2.23
C LYS A 81 -18.37 13.42 0.87
N ARG A 82 -17.08 13.19 0.66
CA ARG A 82 -16.54 12.60 -0.58
C ARG A 82 -15.70 11.39 -0.24
N ARG A 83 -15.81 10.32 -1.05
CA ARG A 83 -14.89 9.18 -0.90
C ARG A 83 -13.55 9.56 -1.49
N VAL A 84 -12.50 9.23 -0.74
CA VAL A 84 -11.12 9.43 -1.15
C VAL A 84 -10.39 8.11 -1.09
N GLY A 85 -9.55 7.89 -2.09
CA GLY A 85 -8.65 6.75 -2.15
C GLY A 85 -7.23 7.23 -2.47
N CYS A 86 -6.25 6.79 -1.69
CA CYS A 86 -4.85 7.20 -1.77
C CYS A 86 -3.92 6.01 -1.92
N LEU A 87 -2.90 6.12 -2.77
CA LEU A 87 -1.81 5.15 -2.84
C LEU A 87 -0.96 5.22 -1.56
N MET A 88 -0.77 4.08 -0.90
CA MET A 88 -0.03 3.96 0.37
C MET A 88 1.45 3.65 0.15
N LEU A 89 2.10 4.42 -0.71
CA LEU A 89 3.55 4.36 -0.93
C LEU A 89 4.17 5.70 -0.58
N MET A 90 5.40 5.67 -0.09
CA MET A 90 6.14 6.87 0.31
C MET A 90 7.44 6.92 -0.48
N ASN A 91 7.81 8.11 -0.96
CA ASN A 91 9.14 8.39 -1.49
C ASN A 91 10.15 8.33 -0.32
N GLY A 92 11.16 7.49 -0.46
CA GLY A 92 12.20 7.26 0.54
C GLY A 92 13.45 8.11 0.35
N GLY A 93 13.52 8.96 -0.67
CA GLY A 93 14.68 9.77 -1.00
C GLY A 93 15.55 9.17 -2.11
N ASP A 94 16.63 9.88 -2.41
CA ASP A 94 17.54 9.56 -3.50
C ASP A 94 18.37 8.31 -3.21
N GLU A 95 18.56 7.48 -4.24
CA GLU A 95 19.26 6.19 -4.13
C GLU A 95 20.71 6.35 -3.67
N ALA A 96 21.35 7.46 -4.03
CA ALA A 96 22.71 7.79 -3.63
C ALA A 96 22.80 8.14 -2.13
N GLU A 97 21.77 8.79 -1.58
CA GLU A 97 21.65 9.06 -0.14
C GLU A 97 21.24 7.81 0.65
N LEU A 98 20.52 6.91 -0.01
CA LEU A 98 20.15 5.59 0.50
C LEU A 98 21.25 4.53 0.34
N ALA A 99 22.48 4.91 -0.04
CA ALA A 99 23.58 3.97 -0.24
C ALA A 99 23.82 3.10 1.02
N GLY A 100 23.59 1.79 0.89
CA GLY A 100 23.67 0.82 1.99
C GLY A 100 22.34 0.53 2.71
N GLY A 101 21.26 1.24 2.38
CA GLY A 101 19.90 0.98 2.83
C GLY A 101 19.16 -0.08 2.00
N PRO A 102 17.94 -0.47 2.40
CA PRO A 102 17.14 -1.45 1.66
C PRO A 102 16.58 -0.87 0.36
N GLY A 103 16.57 -1.68 -0.72
CA GLY A 103 16.00 -1.29 -2.02
C GLY A 103 14.47 -1.05 -2.01
N ALA A 104 13.79 -1.45 -0.95
CA ALA A 104 12.41 -1.07 -0.61
C ALA A 104 12.13 -1.47 0.85
N THR A 105 11.27 -0.71 1.53
CA THR A 105 10.81 -1.05 2.88
C THR A 105 9.31 -1.35 2.88
N LEU A 106 8.94 -2.57 3.30
CA LEU A 106 7.55 -2.99 3.51
C LEU A 106 7.12 -2.66 4.94
N GLY A 107 6.20 -1.71 5.08
CA GLY A 107 5.68 -1.28 6.38
C GLY A 107 4.64 -2.24 6.96
N ASN A 108 4.11 -1.89 8.13
CA ASN A 108 3.06 -2.65 8.81
C ASN A 108 1.85 -2.90 7.90
N TYR A 109 1.38 -1.89 7.18
CA TYR A 109 0.22 -2.01 6.30
C TYR A 109 0.45 -3.02 5.19
N GLN A 110 1.65 -3.15 4.63
CA GLN A 110 1.94 -4.15 3.59
C GLN A 110 1.92 -5.59 4.13
N GLN A 111 2.15 -5.76 5.44
CA GLN A 111 2.23 -7.07 6.10
C GLN A 111 0.90 -7.53 6.72
N GLN A 112 -0.08 -6.63 6.89
CA GLN A 112 -1.38 -7.00 7.48
C GLN A 112 -2.11 -8.10 6.67
N GLY A 113 -2.58 -9.14 7.36
CA GLY A 113 -3.25 -10.28 6.72
C GLY A 113 -2.31 -11.28 6.05
N PHE A 114 -1.01 -11.16 6.32
CA PHE A 114 -0.02 -12.18 6.00
C PHE A 114 0.55 -12.79 7.28
N GLU A 115 0.78 -14.10 7.24
CA GLU A 115 1.77 -14.77 8.07
C GLU A 115 3.13 -14.58 7.39
N VAL A 116 4.05 -13.97 8.12
CA VAL A 116 5.42 -13.71 7.68
C VAL A 116 6.35 -14.57 8.53
N VAL A 117 7.07 -15.48 7.90
CA VAL A 117 7.97 -16.42 8.58
C VAL A 117 9.41 -16.06 8.25
N TYR A 118 10.21 -15.80 9.27
CA TYR A 118 11.64 -15.57 9.17
C TYR A 118 12.38 -16.87 9.51
N ASP A 119 12.76 -17.62 8.47
CA ASP A 119 13.51 -18.87 8.60
C ASP A 119 15.01 -18.53 8.60
N LEU A 120 15.54 -18.26 9.80
CA LEU A 120 16.92 -17.84 10.01
C LEU A 120 17.92 -18.96 9.70
N GLU A 121 17.54 -20.22 9.93
CA GLU A 121 18.38 -21.38 9.61
C GLU A 121 18.62 -21.51 8.10
N LYS A 122 17.58 -21.25 7.30
CA LYS A 122 17.65 -21.36 5.83
C LYS A 122 17.80 -20.01 5.12
N ASN A 123 18.03 -18.92 5.85
CA ASN A 123 18.21 -17.57 5.33
C ASN A 123 17.11 -17.15 4.33
N ARG A 124 15.83 -17.36 4.67
CA ARG A 124 14.70 -17.04 3.79
C ARG A 124 13.51 -16.46 4.55
N VAL A 125 12.70 -15.71 3.83
CA VAL A 125 11.43 -15.16 4.33
C VAL A 125 10.29 -15.77 3.53
N GLY A 126 9.27 -16.26 4.25
CA GLY A 126 8.04 -16.79 3.66
C GLY A 126 6.86 -15.85 3.89
N PHE A 127 5.99 -15.71 2.89
CA PHE A 127 4.76 -14.93 2.97
C PHE A 127 3.56 -15.80 2.61
N ALA A 128 2.56 -15.86 3.48
CA ALA A 128 1.30 -16.56 3.21
C ALA A 128 0.10 -15.71 3.65
N ARG A 129 -0.94 -15.60 2.82
CA ARG A 129 -2.18 -14.93 3.24
C ARG A 129 -2.83 -15.71 4.37
N ARG A 130 -3.20 -15.03 5.45
CA ARG A 130 -3.86 -15.63 6.62
C ARG A 130 -4.87 -14.67 7.23
N GLN A 131 -5.82 -15.23 7.99
CA GLN A 131 -6.66 -14.46 8.88
C GLN A 131 -5.97 -14.41 10.24
N CYS A 132 -5.08 -13.43 10.45
CA CYS A 132 -4.19 -13.41 11.62
C CYS A 132 -4.92 -13.25 12.98
N SER A 133 -6.19 -12.84 12.98
CA SER A 133 -7.01 -12.76 14.19
C SER A 133 -7.59 -14.10 14.64
N THR A 134 -7.55 -15.17 13.84
CA THR A 134 -8.33 -16.39 14.13
C THR A 134 -7.98 -17.04 15.47
N LEU A 135 -6.72 -16.96 15.90
CA LEU A 135 -6.30 -17.45 17.21
C LEU A 135 -6.91 -16.62 18.35
N TRP A 136 -6.91 -15.30 18.22
CA TRP A 136 -7.55 -14.41 19.19
C TRP A 136 -9.07 -14.55 19.18
N ASP A 137 -9.66 -14.73 17.99
CA ASP A 137 -11.09 -14.95 17.80
C ASP A 137 -11.55 -16.28 18.40
N SER A 138 -10.69 -17.33 18.39
CA SER A 138 -10.99 -18.60 19.04
C SER A 138 -10.85 -18.51 20.56
N LEU A 139 -9.80 -17.85 21.06
CA LEU A 139 -9.57 -17.69 22.50
C LEU A 139 -10.66 -16.85 23.18
N ASN A 140 -11.14 -15.78 22.53
CA ASN A 140 -12.19 -14.91 23.08
C ASN A 140 -13.62 -15.49 23.01
N ARG A 141 -13.79 -16.66 22.38
CA ARG A 141 -15.07 -17.38 22.36
C ARG A 141 -15.16 -18.46 23.46
N SER A 142 -14.12 -18.61 24.27
CA SER A 142 -13.98 -19.60 25.35
C SER A 142 -14.51 -19.07 26.68
#